data_AF-A0A3Q1ESB5-F1
#
_entry.id   AF-A0A3Q1ESB5-F1
#
_cell.length_a   1.000
_cell.length_b   1.000
_cell.length_c   1.000
_cell.angle_alpha   90.00
_cell.angle_beta   90.00
_cell.angle_gamma   90.00
#
_symmetry.space_group_name_H-M   'P 1'
#
loop_
_entity.id
_entity.type
_entity.pdbx_description
1 polymer ?
#
loop_
_entity_poly.entity_id
_entity_poly.type
_entity_poly.pdbx_seq_one_letter_code
_entity_poly.pdbx_strand_id
1 'polypeptide(L)'
;MSQLSAEDEVELQSLLKQLLQSINDKIAGAPSAECAEEILLHLEETDKNFHNYEFVKYLRQYVENSLGTVVEEETKNLSRGDGQHAVGSGHDTLIHAVTRRTRDSAEYQQMMQTLKNTMIMVVESLINKIEEDQLRKEEMLQEKQHSQSNSQYTDNCSDSDSSFNQVRQTAFAISGQ
;
A
#
# COMPACT_ATOMS: atom_id res chain seq x y z
N MET A 1 -3.09 6.03 26.70
CA MET A 1 -4.15 5.55 25.79
C MET A 1 -3.50 5.25 24.45
N SER A 2 -3.78 4.08 23.88
CA SER A 2 -3.19 3.57 22.63
C SER A 2 -3.69 4.31 21.38
N GLN A 3 -3.51 5.62 21.34
CA GLN A 3 -3.84 6.42 20.16
C GLN A 3 -2.68 6.36 19.17
N LEU A 4 -3.01 6.31 17.88
CA LEU A 4 -2.07 6.48 16.78
C LEU A 4 -2.17 7.93 16.31
N SER A 5 -1.03 8.59 16.11
CA SER A 5 -0.98 9.96 15.59
C SER A 5 -1.06 10.01 14.07
N ALA A 6 -1.17 11.21 13.49
CA ALA A 6 -1.13 11.37 12.03
C ALA A 6 0.22 10.95 11.44
N GLU A 7 1.31 11.13 12.19
CA GLU A 7 2.65 10.66 11.80
C GLU A 7 2.70 9.12 11.75
N ASP A 8 2.09 8.46 12.75
CA ASP A 8 1.99 7.00 12.80
C ASP A 8 1.20 6.45 11.61
N GLU A 9 0.14 7.14 11.18
CA GLU A 9 -0.65 6.75 10.00
C GLU A 9 0.18 6.78 8.71
N VAL A 10 1.00 7.82 8.52
CA VAL A 10 1.88 7.96 7.35
C VAL A 10 2.99 6.91 7.37
N GLU A 11 3.57 6.66 8.54
CA GLU A 11 4.57 5.59 8.72
C GLU A 11 3.96 4.23 8.41
N LEU A 12 2.79 3.92 9.00
CA LEU A 12 2.08 2.66 8.79
C LEU A 12 1.72 2.46 7.31
N GLN A 13 1.32 3.52 6.62
CA GLN A 13 1.07 3.50 5.17
C GLN A 13 2.34 3.13 4.38
N SER A 14 3.48 3.72 4.73
CA SER A 14 4.77 3.40 4.09
C SER A 14 5.18 1.95 4.34
N LEU A 15 5.10 1.50 5.60
CA LEU A 15 5.47 0.16 6.02
C LEU A 15 4.58 -0.91 5.36
N LEU A 16 3.26 -0.67 5.32
CA LEU A 16 2.33 -1.58 4.66
C LEU A 16 2.61 -1.68 3.16
N LYS A 17 2.89 -0.55 2.50
CA LYS A 17 3.27 -0.53 1.08
C LYS A 17 4.55 -1.33 0.83
N GLN A 18 5.55 -1.19 1.70
CA GLN A 18 6.79 -1.96 1.62
C GLN A 18 6.55 -3.46 1.80
N LEU A 19 5.69 -3.86 2.76
CA LEU A 19 5.30 -5.25 2.95
C LEU A 19 4.63 -5.82 1.68
N LEU A 20 3.64 -5.10 1.14
CA LEU A 20 2.94 -5.53 -0.07
C LEU A 20 3.88 -5.67 -1.27
N GLN A 21 4.89 -4.80 -1.37
CA GLN A 21 5.93 -4.90 -2.40
C GLN A 21 6.86 -6.11 -2.18
N SER A 22 7.25 -6.40 -0.94
CA SER A 22 8.17 -7.51 -0.66
C SER A 22 7.53 -8.88 -0.84
N ILE A 23 6.21 -8.98 -0.67
CA ILE A 23 5.45 -10.22 -0.91
C ILE A 23 4.76 -10.24 -2.28
N ASN A 24 4.98 -9.22 -3.12
CA ASN A 24 4.28 -9.06 -4.39
C ASN A 24 4.37 -10.32 -5.27
N ASP A 25 5.54 -10.95 -5.36
CA ASP A 25 5.74 -12.16 -6.17
C ASP A 25 4.89 -13.34 -5.68
N LYS A 26 4.56 -13.39 -4.38
CA LYS A 26 3.71 -14.42 -3.79
C LYS A 26 2.24 -14.19 -4.12
N ILE A 27 1.78 -12.95 -3.99
CA ILE A 27 0.38 -12.58 -4.21
C ILE A 27 0.03 -12.44 -5.70
N ALA A 28 0.96 -11.98 -6.54
CA ALA A 28 0.76 -11.85 -7.98
C ALA A 28 0.67 -13.21 -8.69
N GLY A 29 1.25 -14.25 -8.10
CA GLY A 29 1.14 -15.63 -8.56
C GLY A 29 -0.15 -16.34 -8.14
N ALA A 30 -1.01 -15.69 -7.34
CA ALA A 30 -2.24 -16.31 -6.85
C ALA A 30 -3.28 -16.46 -7.99
N PRO A 31 -3.99 -17.59 -8.08
CA PRO A 31 -5.00 -17.84 -9.12
C PRO A 31 -6.28 -17.02 -8.96
N SER A 32 -6.56 -16.48 -7.77
CA SER A 32 -7.73 -15.65 -7.48
C SER A 32 -7.46 -14.70 -6.30
N ALA A 33 -8.37 -13.75 -6.07
CA ALA A 33 -8.30 -12.81 -4.95
C ALA A 33 -8.43 -13.53 -3.59
N GLU A 34 -9.32 -14.52 -3.49
CA GLU A 34 -9.49 -15.34 -2.29
C GLU A 34 -8.22 -16.13 -1.97
N CYS A 35 -7.53 -16.62 -3.00
CA CYS A 35 -6.25 -17.30 -2.79
C CYS A 35 -5.15 -16.32 -2.33
N ALA A 36 -5.15 -15.08 -2.81
CA ALA A 36 -4.23 -14.05 -2.33
C ALA A 36 -4.51 -13.68 -0.86
N GLU A 37 -5.78 -13.60 -0.47
CA GLU A 37 -6.19 -13.39 0.93
C GLU A 37 -5.71 -14.52 1.83
N GLU A 38 -5.86 -15.78 1.41
CA GLU A 38 -5.36 -16.94 2.15
C GLU A 38 -3.84 -16.90 2.34
N ILE A 39 -3.10 -16.46 1.32
CA ILE A 39 -1.65 -16.25 1.43
C ILE A 39 -1.34 -15.18 2.47
N LEU A 40 -2.07 -14.05 2.48
CA LEU A 40 -1.89 -12.97 3.46
C LEU A 40 -2.19 -13.44 4.90
N LEU A 41 -3.26 -14.21 5.10
CA LEU A 41 -3.67 -14.74 6.40
C LEU A 41 -2.61 -15.65 7.03
N HIS A 42 -1.90 -16.43 6.21
CA HIS A 42 -0.91 -17.40 6.67
C HIS A 42 0.54 -16.91 6.49
N LEU A 43 0.77 -15.61 6.35
CA LEU A 43 2.13 -15.08 6.19
C LEU A 43 3.05 -15.43 7.37
N GLU A 44 2.53 -15.42 8.60
CA GLU A 44 3.32 -15.79 9.78
C GLU A 44 3.85 -17.23 9.70
N GLU A 45 3.03 -18.14 9.17
CA GLU A 45 3.37 -19.56 9.06
C GLU A 45 4.21 -19.86 7.82
N THR A 46 3.99 -19.14 6.72
CA THR A 46 4.54 -19.46 5.40
C THR A 46 5.75 -18.62 5.01
N ASP A 47 5.94 -17.43 5.60
CA ASP A 47 7.05 -16.54 5.30
C ASP A 47 8.12 -16.56 6.40
N LYS A 48 9.29 -17.14 6.08
CA LYS A 48 10.44 -17.17 6.99
C LYS A 48 10.94 -15.78 7.39
N ASN A 49 10.66 -14.74 6.59
CA ASN A 49 11.04 -13.36 6.88
C ASN A 49 9.92 -12.58 7.59
N PHE A 50 8.80 -13.20 7.95
CA PHE A 50 7.63 -12.50 8.49
C PHE A 50 7.99 -11.53 9.63
N HIS A 51 8.74 -12.00 10.63
CA HIS A 51 9.14 -11.18 11.77
C HIS A 51 10.22 -10.13 11.45
N ASN A 52 10.83 -10.18 10.26
CA ASN A 52 11.85 -9.23 9.83
C ASN A 52 11.27 -8.01 9.09
N TYR A 53 10.00 -8.06 8.68
CA TYR A 53 9.35 -6.90 8.07
C TYR A 53 9.19 -5.77 9.11
N GLU A 54 9.58 -4.56 8.73
CA GLU A 54 9.46 -3.38 9.58
C GLU A 54 8.00 -3.12 9.99
N PHE A 55 7.03 -3.41 9.10
CA PHE A 55 5.61 -3.42 9.44
C PHE A 55 5.27 -4.33 10.62
N VAL A 56 5.78 -5.56 10.62
CA VAL A 56 5.52 -6.55 11.69
C VAL A 56 6.21 -6.16 12.99
N LYS A 57 7.42 -5.59 12.91
CA LYS A 57 8.13 -5.04 14.07
C LYS A 57 7.37 -3.86 14.69
N TYR A 58 6.88 -2.96 13.85
CA TYR A 58 6.05 -1.82 14.27
C TYR A 58 4.80 -2.30 15.02
N LEU A 59 4.05 -3.26 14.45
CA LEU A 59 2.86 -3.81 15.10
C LEU A 59 3.18 -4.46 16.45
N ARG A 60 4.27 -5.24 16.53
CA ARG A 60 4.73 -5.83 17.80
C ARG A 60 5.05 -4.77 18.84
N GLN A 61 5.79 -3.74 18.46
CA GLN A 61 6.16 -2.64 19.34
C GLN A 61 4.92 -1.86 19.81
N TYR A 62 3.96 -1.61 18.93
CA TYR A 62 2.71 -0.95 19.28
C TYR A 62 1.90 -1.75 20.31
N VAL A 63 1.81 -3.07 20.14
CA VAL A 63 1.15 -3.97 21.11
C VAL A 63 1.89 -3.95 22.45
N GLU A 64 3.22 -4.03 22.44
CA GLU A 64 4.04 -4.00 23.64
C GLU A 64 3.90 -2.67 24.40
N ASN A 65 3.98 -1.55 23.69
CA ASN A 65 3.82 -0.22 24.28
C ASN A 65 2.40 -0.01 24.85
N SER A 66 1.40 -0.61 24.23
CA SER A 66 0.00 -0.48 24.64
C SER A 66 -0.37 -1.35 25.83
N LEU A 67 0.18 -2.57 25.91
CA LEU A 67 -0.26 -3.58 26.86
C LEU A 67 0.81 -4.00 27.87
N GLY A 68 2.06 -3.55 27.72
CA GLY A 68 3.15 -3.93 28.61
C GLY A 68 2.84 -3.66 30.08
N THR A 69 2.28 -2.49 30.39
CA THR A 69 1.87 -2.14 31.76
C THR A 69 0.70 -2.97 32.25
N VAL A 70 -0.28 -3.28 31.38
CA VAL A 70 -1.45 -4.12 31.72
C VAL A 70 -0.99 -5.55 32.07
N VAL A 71 -0.05 -6.09 31.29
CA VAL A 71 0.55 -7.41 31.54
C VAL A 71 1.32 -7.40 32.87
N GLU A 72 2.11 -6.36 33.14
CA GLU A 72 2.85 -6.22 34.40
C GLU A 72 1.91 -6.13 35.61
N GLU A 73 0.84 -5.34 35.50
CA GLU A 73 -0.19 -5.20 36.53
C GLU A 73 -0.93 -6.51 36.80
N GLU A 74 -1.39 -7.21 35.77
CA GLU A 74 -2.07 -8.50 35.94
C GLU A 74 -1.14 -9.58 36.51
N THR A 75 0.13 -9.58 36.10
CA THR A 75 1.16 -10.48 36.67
C THR A 75 1.33 -10.22 38.17
N LYS A 76 1.37 -8.95 38.57
CA LYS A 76 1.46 -8.54 39.99
C LYS A 76 0.18 -8.87 40.77
N ASN A 77 -0.99 -8.67 40.18
CA ASN A 77 -2.28 -8.96 40.82
C ASN A 77 -2.44 -10.45 41.13
N LEU A 78 -2.07 -11.33 40.19
CA LEU A 78 -2.10 -12.77 40.39
C LEU A 78 -1.05 -13.25 41.39
N SER A 79 0.12 -12.61 41.42
CA SER A 79 1.18 -12.92 42.41
C SER A 79 0.84 -12.49 43.83
N ARG A 80 -0.09 -11.54 44.03
CA ARG A 80 -0.52 -11.04 45.35
C ARG A 80 -1.76 -11.76 45.90
N GLY A 81 -2.52 -12.45 45.05
CA GLY A 81 -3.80 -13.09 45.41
C GLY A 81 -3.68 -14.42 46.15
N ASP A 82 -2.54 -15.12 46.04
CA ASP A 82 -2.35 -16.44 46.67
C ASP A 82 -1.74 -16.32 48.07
N GLY A 83 -2.56 -15.87 49.02
CA GLY A 83 -2.23 -15.93 50.45
C GLY A 83 -2.17 -17.35 51.02
N GLN A 84 -2.63 -18.39 50.31
CA GLN A 84 -2.59 -19.79 50.77
C GLN A 84 -3.13 -20.70 49.65
N HIS A 85 -2.36 -21.73 49.29
CA HIS A 85 -2.70 -22.86 48.38
C HIS A 85 -2.58 -22.63 46.87
N ALA A 86 -1.36 -22.76 46.35
CA ALA A 86 -1.15 -23.37 45.03
C ALA A 86 0.25 -24.00 44.94
N VAL A 87 0.52 -25.01 45.79
CA VAL A 87 1.58 -25.98 45.50
C VAL A 87 1.15 -26.76 44.26
N GLY A 88 1.61 -26.33 43.07
CA GLY A 88 1.47 -27.10 41.83
C GLY A 88 1.07 -26.35 40.55
N SER A 89 0.74 -25.05 40.61
CA SER A 89 0.42 -24.27 39.41
C SER A 89 1.71 -23.76 38.76
N GLY A 90 2.23 -24.50 37.78
CA GLY A 90 3.44 -24.12 37.04
C GLY A 90 3.33 -22.75 36.34
N HIS A 91 4.47 -22.18 35.95
CA HIS A 91 4.55 -20.89 35.25
C HIS A 91 3.57 -20.78 34.07
N ASP A 92 3.31 -21.88 33.36
CA ASP A 92 2.35 -21.94 32.24
C ASP A 92 0.92 -21.56 32.65
N THR A 93 0.48 -21.95 33.85
CA THR A 93 -0.87 -21.61 34.36
C THR A 93 -0.98 -20.11 34.66
N LEU A 94 0.09 -19.52 35.20
CA LEU A 94 0.17 -18.08 35.45
C LEU A 94 0.17 -17.30 34.13
N ILE A 95 0.99 -17.71 33.16
CA ILE A 95 1.04 -17.08 31.83
C ILE A 95 -0.35 -17.11 31.18
N HIS A 96 -1.01 -18.27 31.18
CA HIS A 96 -2.36 -18.40 30.61
C HIS A 96 -3.37 -17.49 31.32
N ALA A 97 -3.31 -17.37 32.65
CA ALA A 97 -4.18 -16.49 33.42
C ALA A 97 -3.94 -15.00 33.10
N VAL A 98 -2.68 -14.57 33.02
CA VAL A 98 -2.30 -13.20 32.64
C VAL A 98 -2.77 -12.91 31.22
N THR A 99 -2.44 -13.76 30.24
CA THR A 99 -2.86 -13.59 28.84
C THR A 99 -4.37 -13.44 28.71
N ARG A 100 -5.14 -14.28 29.41
CA ARG A 100 -6.60 -14.19 29.40
C ARG A 100 -7.08 -12.84 29.95
N ARG A 101 -6.60 -12.43 31.12
CA ARG A 101 -7.02 -11.18 31.75
C ARG A 101 -6.63 -9.94 30.95
N THR A 102 -5.43 -9.92 30.37
CA THR A 102 -5.01 -8.85 29.45
C THR A 102 -5.94 -8.79 28.24
N ARG A 103 -6.32 -9.93 27.64
CA ARG A 103 -7.24 -9.97 26.50
C ARG A 103 -8.66 -9.47 26.83
N ASP A 104 -9.10 -9.73 28.05
CA ASP A 104 -10.41 -9.31 28.56
C ASP A 104 -10.40 -7.84 29.04
N SER A 105 -9.24 -7.17 29.06
CA SER A 105 -9.09 -5.80 29.55
C SER A 105 -9.65 -4.76 28.57
N ALA A 106 -10.11 -3.62 29.10
CA ALA A 106 -10.63 -2.53 28.29
C ALA A 106 -9.54 -1.93 27.38
N GLU A 107 -8.29 -1.91 27.85
CA GLU A 107 -7.11 -1.43 27.13
C GLU A 107 -6.83 -2.28 25.89
N TYR A 108 -6.88 -3.62 26.01
CA TYR A 108 -6.75 -4.52 24.85
C TYR A 108 -7.85 -4.27 23.83
N GLN A 109 -9.11 -4.18 24.27
CA GLN A 109 -10.22 -3.94 23.37
C GLN A 109 -10.10 -2.59 22.66
N GLN A 110 -9.74 -1.54 23.39
CA GLN A 110 -9.52 -0.21 22.83
C GLN A 110 -8.36 -0.22 21.82
N MET A 111 -7.20 -0.76 22.19
CA MET A 111 -6.03 -0.88 21.32
C MET A 111 -6.38 -1.63 20.03
N MET A 112 -7.07 -2.76 20.13
CA MET A 112 -7.47 -3.57 18.96
C MET A 112 -8.42 -2.81 18.04
N GLN A 113 -9.40 -2.08 18.59
CA GLN A 113 -10.32 -1.27 17.78
C GLN A 113 -9.60 -0.10 17.11
N THR A 114 -8.71 0.61 17.83
CA THR A 114 -7.91 1.69 17.25
C THR A 114 -7.05 1.18 16.11
N LEU A 115 -6.29 0.10 16.33
CA LEU A 115 -5.43 -0.48 15.30
C LEU A 115 -6.24 -0.92 14.07
N LYS A 116 -7.39 -1.59 14.28
CA LYS A 116 -8.27 -2.01 13.19
C LYS A 116 -8.76 -0.83 12.36
N ASN A 117 -9.28 0.21 13.00
CA ASN A 117 -9.82 1.38 12.30
C ASN A 117 -8.73 2.12 11.52
N THR A 118 -7.55 2.31 12.13
CA THR A 118 -6.42 2.95 11.47
C THR A 118 -5.93 2.13 10.28
N MET A 119 -5.85 0.79 10.40
CA MET A 119 -5.46 -0.06 9.27
C MET A 119 -6.44 0.05 8.10
N ILE A 120 -7.75 0.11 8.38
CA ILE A 120 -8.77 0.31 7.35
C ILE A 120 -8.53 1.64 6.62
N MET A 121 -8.37 2.75 7.36
CA MET A 121 -8.11 4.07 6.75
C MET A 121 -6.82 4.08 5.91
N VAL A 122 -5.76 3.44 6.38
CA VAL A 122 -4.49 3.35 5.66
C VAL A 122 -4.64 2.55 4.35
N VAL A 123 -5.37 1.43 4.38
CA VAL A 123 -5.64 0.64 3.17
C VAL A 123 -6.50 1.42 2.18
N GLU A 124 -7.56 2.09 2.65
CA GLU A 124 -8.41 2.95 1.81
C GLU A 124 -7.60 4.08 1.16
N SER A 125 -6.72 4.73 1.92
CA SER A 125 -5.79 5.75 1.40
C SER A 125 -4.85 5.20 0.30
N LEU A 126 -4.33 3.97 0.48
CA LEU A 126 -3.51 3.32 -0.54
C LEU A 126 -4.30 3.01 -1.81
N ILE A 127 -5.54 2.53 -1.68
CA ILE A 127 -6.43 2.25 -2.83
C ILE A 127 -6.69 3.55 -3.60
N ASN A 128 -7.16 4.60 -2.92
CA ASN A 128 -7.45 5.90 -3.52
C ASN A 128 -6.23 6.46 -4.27
N LYS A 129 -5.05 6.38 -3.65
CA LYS A 129 -3.80 6.84 -4.28
C LYS A 129 -3.45 6.07 -5.56
N ILE A 130 -3.68 4.76 -5.58
CA ILE A 130 -3.46 3.91 -6.76
C ILE A 130 -4.46 4.25 -7.87
N GLU A 131 -5.71 4.51 -7.54
CA GLU A 131 -6.75 4.92 -8.50
C GLU A 131 -6.44 6.31 -9.10
N GLU A 132 -6.09 7.30 -8.26
CA GLU A 132 -5.66 8.63 -8.69
C GLU A 132 -4.42 8.59 -9.59
N ASP A 133 -3.42 7.76 -9.26
CA ASP A 133 -2.21 7.57 -10.06
C ASP A 133 -2.51 6.93 -11.42
N GLN A 134 -3.54 6.09 -11.53
CA GLN A 134 -3.98 5.50 -12.80
C GLN A 134 -4.68 6.52 -13.68
N LEU A 135 -5.61 7.30 -13.13
CA LEU A 135 -6.33 8.35 -13.85
C LEU A 135 -5.36 9.40 -14.43
N ARG A 136 -4.40 9.87 -13.62
CA ARG A 136 -3.38 10.83 -14.08
C ARG A 136 -2.49 10.26 -15.21
N LYS A 137 -2.20 8.96 -15.19
CA LYS A 137 -1.43 8.30 -16.26
C LYS A 137 -2.25 8.22 -17.55
N GLU A 138 -3.54 7.91 -17.45
CA GLU A 138 -4.45 7.83 -18.59
C GLU A 138 -4.61 9.21 -19.26
N GLU A 139 -4.82 10.27 -18.46
CA GLU A 139 -4.88 11.66 -18.93
C GLU A 139 -3.60 12.07 -19.69
N MET A 140 -2.42 11.79 -19.11
CA MET A 140 -1.14 12.08 -19.78
C MET A 140 -0.95 11.31 -21.09
N LEU A 141 -1.43 10.06 -21.18
CA LEU A 141 -1.36 9.27 -22.41
C LEU A 141 -2.31 9.84 -23.47
N GLN A 142 -3.50 10.30 -23.05
CA GLN A 142 -4.49 10.91 -23.94
C GLN A 142 -4.01 12.26 -24.48
N GLU A 143 -3.40 13.11 -23.64
CA GLU A 143 -2.79 14.37 -24.07
C GLU A 143 -1.63 14.17 -25.05
N LYS A 144 -0.79 13.15 -24.82
CA LYS A 144 0.31 12.80 -25.75
C LYS A 144 -0.20 12.34 -27.11
N GLN A 145 -1.25 11.52 -27.14
CA GLN A 145 -1.88 11.10 -28.40
C GLN A 145 -2.55 12.28 -29.12
N HIS A 146 -3.23 13.18 -28.39
CA HIS A 146 -3.88 14.36 -28.96
C HIS A 146 -2.87 15.39 -29.49
N SER A 147 -1.73 15.53 -28.83
CA SER A 147 -0.64 16.42 -29.27
C SER A 147 0.08 15.88 -30.52
N GLN A 148 0.27 14.56 -30.62
CA GLN A 148 0.86 13.92 -31.81
C GLN A 148 -0.07 13.98 -33.03
N SER A 149 -1.39 13.91 -32.86
CA SER A 149 -2.34 14.04 -33.96
C SER A 149 -2.59 15.49 -34.38
N ASN A 150 -2.53 16.46 -33.46
CA ASN A 150 -2.64 17.89 -33.80
C ASN A 150 -1.38 18.53 -34.38
N SER A 151 -0.19 17.93 -34.23
CA SER A 151 1.03 18.45 -34.87
C SER A 151 1.12 18.16 -36.38
N GLN A 152 0.10 17.50 -36.96
CA GLN A 152 0.04 17.18 -38.39
C GLN A 152 -0.86 18.12 -39.19
N TYR A 153 -1.35 19.20 -38.57
CA TYR A 153 -2.27 20.17 -39.19
C TYR A 153 -1.95 21.63 -38.85
N THR A 154 -0.69 22.04 -38.85
CA THR A 154 -0.37 23.46 -39.10
C THR A 154 0.99 23.56 -39.80
N ASP A 155 0.93 23.80 -41.11
CA ASP A 155 1.86 24.61 -41.91
C ASP A 155 1.93 24.02 -43.32
N ASN A 156 1.07 24.55 -44.20
CA ASN A 156 1.36 24.66 -45.63
C ASN A 156 0.30 25.56 -46.26
N CYS A 157 0.47 26.87 -46.05
CA CYS A 157 0.04 27.85 -47.03
C CYS A 157 0.96 27.72 -48.24
N SER A 158 0.63 26.85 -49.20
CA SER A 158 1.26 26.87 -50.52
C SER A 158 0.18 26.79 -51.59
N ASP A 159 -0.23 27.98 -52.05
CA ASP A 159 -0.96 28.18 -53.29
C ASP A 159 -0.15 27.58 -54.43
N SER A 160 -0.68 26.55 -55.08
CA SER A 160 -0.15 26.05 -56.35
C SER A 160 -1.32 25.60 -57.21
N ASP A 161 -1.93 26.58 -57.88
CA ASP A 161 -2.86 26.41 -58.98
C ASP A 161 -2.18 25.62 -60.12
N SER A 162 -2.63 24.39 -60.36
CA SER A 162 -2.23 23.60 -61.52
C SER A 162 -3.45 23.38 -62.42
N SER A 163 -3.64 24.28 -63.40
CA SER A 163 -4.59 24.09 -64.50
C SER A 163 -3.87 23.57 -65.73
N PHE A 164 -4.26 22.37 -66.16
CA PHE A 164 -3.76 21.67 -67.33
C PHE A 164 -4.41 22.27 -68.57
N ASN A 165 -3.67 23.00 -69.42
CA ASN A 165 -3.95 23.18 -70.85
C ASN A 165 -2.79 23.80 -71.65
N GLN A 166 -2.09 22.94 -72.40
CA GLN A 166 -1.63 23.10 -73.78
C GLN A 166 -1.74 24.50 -74.44
N VAL A 167 -0.64 25.29 -74.55
CA VAL A 167 -0.36 26.12 -75.75
C VAL A 167 1.14 26.37 -75.98
N ARG A 168 1.56 25.97 -77.18
CA ARG A 168 2.69 26.33 -78.05
C ARG A 168 3.41 27.71 -77.90
N GLN A 169 4.69 27.67 -78.31
CA GLN A 169 5.54 28.72 -78.95
C GLN A 169 6.07 29.83 -78.00
N THR A 170 7.31 30.33 -78.06
CA THR A 170 8.22 30.67 -79.17
C THR A 170 9.71 30.75 -78.74
N ALA A 171 10.58 30.33 -79.65
CA ALA A 171 11.94 30.78 -79.99
C ALA A 171 12.77 31.70 -79.05
N PHE A 172 14.00 31.27 -78.76
CA PHE A 172 15.19 32.14 -78.81
C PHE A 172 16.19 31.54 -79.81
N ALA A 173 16.48 32.30 -80.85
CA ALA A 173 17.63 32.13 -81.73
C ALA A 173 18.72 33.14 -81.31
N ILE A 174 20.01 32.76 -81.42
CA ILE A 174 21.03 33.41 -82.27
C ILE A 174 22.45 32.93 -81.87
N SER A 175 23.23 32.74 -82.94
CA SER A 175 24.60 32.24 -83.17
C SER A 175 25.80 32.89 -82.48
N GLY A 176 26.93 32.18 -82.60
CA GLY A 176 28.31 32.70 -82.77
C GLY A 176 29.26 32.18 -81.67
N GLN A 177 30.40 31.55 -81.94
CA GLN A 177 31.25 31.43 -83.12
C GLN A 177 32.12 30.17 -82.95
#